data_AF-A0A2V7LFA1-F1
#
_entry.id   AF-A0A2V7LFA1-F1
#
_cell.length_a   1.000
_cell.length_b   1.000
_cell.length_c   1.000
_cell.angle_alpha   90.00
_cell.angle_beta   90.00
_cell.angle_gamma   90.00
#
_symmetry.space_group_name_H-M   'P 1'
#
loop_
_entity.id
_entity.type
_entity.pdbx_description
1 polymer ?
#
loop_
_entity_poly.entity_id
_entity_poly.type
_entity_poly.pdbx_seq_one_letter_code
_entity_poly.pdbx_strand_id
1 'polypeptide(L)'
;QRETSLTRGIIRDLFSDKVDSLLVDSKVLHTEVVQYLKQIDPDLLDRVKLYQAETSLFDEYDIEAEIRSLFKPRVELPTGGYLIIQPTEALTSIDVNTGRYTGKKDPESTILKTNIEAAREVARQLRLRDIGGIIVVDFIDMESRGNRDKVLQELRTHLGRDRARTKAFAVSELGLIEMTRQRVRPSLWQSMTAECPTCHGTGRVFRPEVVVRRMERSLKRAGAEHKERQLAVRLHPDVALYLVEQEPNFLRQLEKQTGLELEVRDDPMMRLDEFRMMAKPAGRDVTELYAVA
;
A
#
# COMPACT_ATOMS: atom_id res chain seq x y z
N GLN A 1 -17.63 -19.44 14.42
CA GLN A 1 -18.55 -19.71 13.29
C GLN A 1 -17.98 -19.26 11.94
N ARG A 2 -17.55 -17.99 11.76
CA ARG A 2 -16.87 -17.56 10.52
C ARG A 2 -15.51 -18.24 10.29
N GLU A 3 -14.66 -18.32 11.32
CA GLU A 3 -13.36 -19.01 11.23
C GLU A 3 -13.51 -20.50 10.92
N THR A 4 -14.44 -21.17 11.61
CA THR A 4 -14.84 -22.57 11.38
C THR A 4 -15.21 -22.84 9.91
N SER A 5 -15.93 -21.90 9.27
CA SER A 5 -16.29 -21.99 7.85
C SER A 5 -15.09 -21.76 6.92
N LEU A 6 -14.16 -20.87 7.30
CA LEU A 6 -12.95 -20.57 6.53
C LEU A 6 -11.99 -21.76 6.54
N THR A 7 -11.71 -22.33 7.70
CA THR A 7 -10.80 -23.48 7.85
C THR A 7 -11.25 -24.67 6.99
N ARG A 8 -12.54 -25.01 7.04
CA ARG A 8 -13.11 -26.10 6.23
C ARG A 8 -13.01 -25.82 4.73
N GLY A 9 -13.29 -24.58 4.31
CA GLY A 9 -13.14 -24.16 2.92
C GLY A 9 -11.68 -24.28 2.44
N ILE A 10 -10.73 -23.83 3.26
CA ILE A 10 -9.30 -23.92 2.94
C ILE A 10 -8.86 -25.38 2.79
N ILE A 11 -9.25 -26.26 3.73
CA ILE A 11 -8.91 -27.68 3.67
C ILE A 11 -9.47 -28.32 2.40
N ARG A 12 -10.78 -28.15 2.15
CA ARG A 12 -11.43 -28.71 0.96
C ARG A 12 -10.78 -28.23 -0.35
N ASP A 13 -10.36 -26.97 -0.40
CA ASP A 13 -9.90 -26.35 -1.63
C ASP A 13 -8.38 -26.48 -1.86
N LEU A 14 -7.57 -26.70 -0.81
CA LEU A 14 -6.10 -26.73 -0.89
C LEU A 14 -5.46 -28.03 -0.42
N PHE A 15 -6.08 -28.77 0.50
CA PHE A 15 -5.49 -29.96 1.06
C PHE A 15 -5.83 -31.16 0.18
N SER A 16 -4.83 -31.63 -0.56
CA SER A 16 -4.95 -32.79 -1.45
C SER A 16 -3.75 -33.73 -1.26
N ASP A 17 -3.79 -34.85 -1.96
CA ASP A 17 -2.67 -35.78 -2.17
C ASP A 17 -1.32 -35.13 -2.54
N LYS A 18 -1.30 -33.92 -3.08
CA LYS A 18 -0.09 -33.14 -3.42
C LYS A 18 0.53 -32.41 -2.23
N VAL A 19 -0.14 -32.39 -1.09
CA VAL A 19 0.33 -31.73 0.14
C VAL A 19 0.89 -32.77 1.08
N ASP A 20 2.18 -32.66 1.40
CA ASP A 20 2.88 -33.66 2.23
C ASP A 20 2.43 -33.64 3.69
N SER A 21 2.15 -32.45 4.24
CA SER A 21 1.68 -32.30 5.63
C SER A 21 0.87 -31.03 5.85
N LEU A 22 -0.06 -31.10 6.81
CA LEU A 22 -0.83 -29.97 7.33
C LEU A 22 -0.49 -29.79 8.80
N LEU A 23 0.22 -28.71 9.13
CA LEU A 23 0.60 -28.36 10.50
C LEU A 23 -0.43 -27.41 11.10
N VAL A 24 -0.87 -27.70 12.33
CA VAL A 24 -1.84 -26.87 13.07
C VAL A 24 -1.30 -26.62 14.47
N ASP A 25 -1.21 -25.38 14.92
CA ASP A 25 -0.68 -24.97 16.22
C ASP A 25 -1.75 -24.89 17.34
N SER A 26 -3.03 -24.98 16.97
CA SER A 26 -4.16 -25.00 17.90
C SER A 26 -4.74 -26.40 18.06
N LYS A 27 -4.76 -26.91 19.31
CA LYS A 27 -5.39 -28.21 19.66
C LYS A 27 -6.87 -28.28 19.27
N VAL A 28 -7.58 -27.17 19.44
CA VAL A 28 -9.01 -27.08 19.10
C VAL A 28 -9.21 -27.20 17.60
N LEU A 29 -8.44 -26.43 16.80
CA LEU A 29 -8.52 -26.49 15.35
C LEU A 29 -8.06 -27.85 14.81
N HIS A 30 -6.97 -28.41 15.33
CA HIS A 30 -6.49 -29.73 14.92
C HIS A 30 -7.58 -30.81 15.08
N THR A 31 -8.26 -30.82 16.23
CA THR A 31 -9.35 -31.76 16.48
C THR A 31 -10.50 -31.57 15.49
N GLU A 32 -10.83 -30.31 15.17
CA GLU A 32 -11.87 -29.99 14.18
C GLU A 32 -11.49 -30.47 12.77
N VAL A 33 -10.25 -30.20 12.33
CA VAL A 33 -9.72 -30.64 11.02
C VAL A 33 -9.80 -32.16 10.90
N VAL A 34 -9.35 -32.89 11.93
CA VAL A 34 -9.39 -34.35 11.97
C VAL A 34 -10.83 -34.87 11.89
N GLN A 35 -11.76 -34.27 12.63
CA GLN A 35 -13.18 -34.67 12.58
C GLN A 35 -13.81 -34.42 11.20
N TYR A 36 -13.46 -33.31 10.56
CA TYR A 36 -13.92 -32.98 9.22
C TYR A 36 -13.40 -33.97 8.17
N LEU A 37 -12.09 -34.24 8.17
CA LEU A 37 -11.47 -35.16 7.19
C LEU A 37 -11.94 -36.60 7.34
N LYS A 38 -12.23 -37.06 8.57
CA LYS A 38 -12.83 -38.39 8.80
C LYS A 38 -14.13 -38.62 8.01
N GLN A 39 -14.87 -37.56 7.68
CA GLN A 39 -16.13 -37.65 6.94
C GLN A 39 -15.96 -37.44 5.42
N ILE A 40 -14.92 -36.71 5.02
CA ILE A 40 -14.74 -36.24 3.64
C ILE A 40 -13.67 -37.05 2.90
N ASP A 41 -12.50 -37.20 3.51
CA ASP A 41 -11.35 -37.89 2.93
C ASP A 41 -10.42 -38.43 4.04
N PRO A 42 -10.65 -39.67 4.50
CA PRO A 42 -9.86 -40.28 5.57
C PRO A 42 -8.39 -40.51 5.22
N ASP A 43 -8.03 -40.62 3.94
CA ASP A 43 -6.67 -40.96 3.50
C ASP A 43 -5.68 -39.81 3.76
N LEU A 44 -6.19 -38.59 3.98
CA LEU A 44 -5.38 -37.42 4.29
C LEU A 44 -5.10 -37.24 5.79
N LEU A 45 -5.71 -38.06 6.67
CA LEU A 45 -5.63 -37.88 8.13
C LEU A 45 -4.20 -37.99 8.67
N ASP A 46 -3.41 -38.93 8.15
CA ASP A 46 -2.03 -39.19 8.61
C ASP A 46 -1.08 -38.02 8.34
N ARG A 47 -1.49 -37.09 7.48
CA ARG A 47 -0.72 -35.90 7.11
C ARG A 47 -1.03 -34.70 8.00
N VAL A 48 -2.09 -34.76 8.80
CA VAL A 48 -2.46 -33.69 9.74
C VAL A 48 -1.67 -33.87 11.03
N LYS A 49 -0.86 -32.87 11.38
CA LYS A 49 -0.01 -32.92 12.57
C LYS A 49 -0.24 -31.69 13.45
N LEU A 50 -0.36 -31.93 14.76
CA LEU A 50 -0.37 -30.86 15.75
C LEU A 50 1.06 -30.38 15.95
N TYR A 51 1.30 -29.09 15.70
CA TYR A 51 2.55 -28.43 15.98
C TYR A 51 2.63 -28.08 17.48
N GLN A 52 3.75 -28.45 18.12
CA GLN A 52 3.91 -28.38 19.58
C GLN A 52 5.26 -27.78 20.02
N ALA A 53 6.07 -27.28 19.09
CA ALA A 53 7.33 -26.65 19.45
C ALA A 53 7.09 -25.33 20.19
N GLU A 54 8.11 -24.85 20.92
CA GLU A 54 8.05 -23.57 21.63
C GLU A 54 8.11 -22.37 20.68
N THR A 55 8.88 -22.48 19.60
CA THR A 55 8.92 -21.49 18.51
C THR A 55 7.55 -21.40 17.84
N SER A 56 7.15 -20.23 17.32
CA SER A 56 5.89 -20.14 16.58
C SER A 56 5.98 -20.90 15.24
N LEU A 57 4.85 -21.43 14.78
CA LEU A 57 4.79 -22.19 13.52
C LEU A 57 5.30 -21.38 12.32
N PHE A 58 5.04 -20.07 12.26
CA PHE A 58 5.49 -19.25 11.13
C PHE A 58 6.95 -18.85 11.24
N ASP A 59 7.49 -18.69 12.45
CA ASP A 59 8.91 -18.39 12.65
C ASP A 59 9.79 -19.60 12.29
N GLU A 60 9.38 -20.81 12.68
CA GLU A 60 10.11 -22.06 12.37
C GLU A 60 10.32 -22.28 10.86
N TYR A 61 9.40 -21.76 10.04
CA TYR A 61 9.42 -21.89 8.58
C TYR A 61 9.73 -20.56 7.86
N ASP A 62 10.22 -19.54 8.57
CA ASP A 62 10.56 -18.20 8.04
C ASP A 62 9.42 -17.46 7.31
N ILE A 63 8.16 -17.87 7.54
CA ILE A 63 6.97 -17.31 6.89
C ILE A 63 6.68 -15.90 7.41
N GLU A 64 6.99 -15.60 8.67
CA GLU A 64 6.71 -14.30 9.29
C GLU A 64 7.47 -13.15 8.60
N ALA A 65 8.69 -13.43 8.12
CA ALA A 65 9.45 -12.47 7.32
C ALA A 65 8.77 -12.23 5.95
N GLU A 66 8.27 -13.28 5.31
CA GLU A 66 7.52 -13.17 4.06
C GLU A 66 6.22 -12.38 4.25
N ILE A 67 5.44 -12.66 5.29
CA ILE A 67 4.19 -11.94 5.60
C ILE A 67 4.46 -10.45 5.77
N ARG A 68 5.48 -10.08 6.56
CA ARG A 68 5.88 -8.66 6.73
C ARG A 68 6.28 -8.02 5.41
N SER A 69 6.89 -8.78 4.50
CA SER A 69 7.27 -8.27 3.17
C SER A 69 6.06 -7.96 2.27
N LEU A 70 4.90 -8.59 2.49
CA LEU A 70 3.67 -8.36 1.70
C LEU A 70 3.12 -6.94 1.85
N PHE A 71 3.50 -6.22 2.90
CA PHE A 71 3.13 -4.83 3.13
C PHE A 71 4.12 -3.84 2.49
N LYS A 72 5.23 -4.31 1.94
CA LYS A 72 6.19 -3.44 1.25
C LYS A 72 5.78 -3.28 -0.21
N PRO A 73 5.83 -2.07 -0.80
CA PRO A 73 5.63 -1.90 -2.24
C PRO A 73 6.68 -2.65 -3.06
N ARG A 74 7.91 -2.74 -2.54
CA ARG A 74 9.06 -3.36 -3.19
C ARG A 74 9.18 -4.85 -2.87
N VAL A 75 9.40 -5.66 -3.90
CA VAL A 75 9.64 -7.11 -3.81
C VAL A 75 10.92 -7.46 -4.55
N GLU A 76 11.92 -7.99 -3.86
CA GLU A 76 13.19 -8.39 -4.49
C GLU A 76 13.01 -9.66 -5.32
N LEU A 77 13.74 -9.74 -6.44
CA LEU A 77 13.83 -10.93 -7.29
C LEU A 77 15.15 -11.67 -7.03
N PRO A 78 15.21 -13.01 -7.19
CA PRO A 78 16.44 -13.78 -7.02
C PRO A 78 17.62 -13.30 -7.89
N THR A 79 17.33 -12.76 -9.08
CA THR A 79 18.33 -12.16 -9.98
C THR A 79 18.93 -10.84 -9.50
N GLY A 80 18.42 -10.24 -8.42
CA GLY A 80 18.84 -8.91 -7.94
C GLY A 80 18.07 -7.73 -8.54
N GLY A 81 17.09 -8.03 -9.41
CA GLY A 81 16.03 -7.09 -9.79
C GLY A 81 14.97 -6.97 -8.70
N TYR A 82 13.94 -6.16 -8.94
CA TYR A 82 12.82 -6.02 -8.01
C TYR A 82 11.54 -5.57 -8.72
N LEU A 83 10.40 -5.86 -8.10
CA LEU A 83 9.09 -5.32 -8.45
C LEU A 83 8.74 -4.13 -7.58
N ILE A 84 8.01 -3.15 -8.12
CA ILE A 84 7.31 -2.12 -7.36
C ILE A 84 5.81 -2.27 -7.62
N ILE A 85 5.04 -2.63 -6.59
CA ILE A 85 3.59 -2.82 -6.66
C ILE A 85 2.91 -1.60 -6.06
N GLN A 86 2.09 -0.90 -6.86
CA GLN A 86 1.38 0.31 -6.45
C GLN A 86 -0.12 0.20 -6.75
N PRO A 87 -0.97 0.05 -5.71
CA PRO A 87 -2.39 0.16 -5.88
C PRO A 87 -2.78 1.63 -6.08
N THR A 88 -3.69 1.88 -7.03
CA THR A 88 -4.39 3.15 -7.21
C THR A 88 -5.88 2.94 -6.94
N GLU A 89 -6.69 3.98 -7.14
CA GLU A 89 -8.16 3.88 -7.02
C GLU A 89 -8.76 2.87 -8.01
N ALA A 90 -8.34 2.94 -9.28
CA ALA A 90 -8.96 2.16 -10.36
C ALA A 90 -8.21 0.85 -10.70
N LEU A 91 -6.88 0.87 -10.62
CA LEU A 91 -6.02 -0.24 -11.06
C LEU A 91 -4.81 -0.43 -10.15
N THR A 92 -4.13 -1.56 -10.27
CA THR A 92 -2.83 -1.78 -9.63
C THR A 92 -1.74 -1.79 -10.70
N SER A 93 -0.74 -0.93 -10.57
CA SER A 93 0.46 -0.96 -11.41
C SER A 93 1.54 -1.82 -10.77
N ILE A 94 2.28 -2.56 -11.61
CA ILE A 94 3.45 -3.32 -11.19
C ILE A 94 4.59 -3.01 -12.15
N ASP A 95 5.68 -2.47 -11.63
CA ASP A 95 6.87 -2.07 -12.39
C ASP A 95 8.04 -3.03 -12.12
N VAL A 96 8.75 -3.45 -13.16
CA VAL A 96 9.86 -4.41 -13.09
C VAL A 96 11.19 -3.71 -13.32
N ASN A 97 12.13 -3.86 -12.38
CA ASN A 97 13.45 -3.25 -12.44
C ASN A 97 14.57 -4.29 -12.38
N THR A 98 15.66 -4.06 -13.11
CA THR A 98 16.87 -4.91 -13.11
C THR A 98 17.75 -4.72 -11.86
N GLY A 99 17.54 -3.65 -11.10
CA GLY A 99 18.32 -3.34 -9.90
C GLY A 99 19.81 -3.16 -10.19
N ARG A 100 20.67 -3.70 -9.30
CA ARG A 100 22.13 -3.57 -9.44
C ARG A 100 22.74 -4.63 -10.37
N TYR A 101 21.94 -5.58 -10.86
CA TYR A 101 22.43 -6.68 -11.69
C TYR A 101 22.38 -6.31 -13.18
N THR A 102 23.48 -5.74 -13.67
CA THR A 102 23.74 -5.58 -15.10
C THR A 102 24.70 -6.68 -15.54
N GLY A 103 24.17 -7.74 -16.13
CA GLY A 103 24.97 -8.87 -16.63
C GLY A 103 26.09 -8.39 -17.56
N LYS A 104 27.33 -8.84 -17.32
CA LYS A 104 28.54 -8.26 -17.94
C LYS A 104 28.76 -8.58 -19.43
N LYS A 105 27.91 -9.40 -20.07
CA LYS A 105 28.17 -9.88 -21.44
C LYS A 105 26.97 -9.86 -22.39
N ASP A 106 25.74 -9.87 -21.90
CA ASP A 106 24.55 -9.82 -22.76
C ASP A 106 23.35 -9.18 -22.01
N PRO A 107 23.05 -7.91 -22.30
CA PRO A 107 21.92 -7.20 -21.71
C PRO A 107 20.56 -7.85 -22.05
N GLU A 108 20.38 -8.36 -23.27
CA GLU A 108 19.08 -8.85 -23.74
C GLU A 108 18.66 -10.12 -22.99
N SER A 109 19.58 -11.09 -22.85
CA SER A 109 19.29 -12.30 -22.06
C SER A 109 19.10 -12.01 -20.58
N THR A 110 19.79 -11.01 -20.03
CA THR A 110 19.62 -10.57 -18.64
C THR A 110 18.22 -9.99 -18.42
N ILE A 111 17.75 -9.15 -19.35
CA ILE A 111 16.40 -8.58 -19.34
C ILE A 111 15.35 -9.68 -19.41
N LEU A 112 15.46 -10.58 -20.39
CA LEU A 112 14.52 -11.70 -20.54
C LEU A 112 14.46 -12.54 -19.26
N LYS A 113 15.61 -12.91 -18.69
CA LYS A 113 15.66 -13.69 -17.44
C LYS A 113 14.95 -12.97 -16.29
N THR A 114 15.21 -11.67 -16.13
CA THR A 114 14.59 -10.85 -15.09
C THR A 114 13.08 -10.78 -15.27
N ASN A 115 12.60 -10.54 -16.50
CA ASN A 115 11.16 -10.49 -16.80
C ASN A 115 10.47 -11.85 -16.60
N ILE A 116 11.12 -12.97 -16.91
CA ILE A 116 10.58 -14.31 -16.64
C ILE A 116 10.43 -14.54 -15.12
N GLU A 117 11.43 -14.18 -14.33
CA GLU A 117 11.32 -14.26 -12.85
C GLU A 117 10.24 -13.31 -12.32
N ALA A 118 10.19 -12.09 -12.83
CA ALA A 118 9.15 -11.12 -12.51
C ALA A 118 7.75 -11.66 -12.81
N ALA A 119 7.53 -12.32 -13.95
CA ALA A 119 6.23 -12.90 -14.30
C ALA A 119 5.76 -13.94 -13.27
N ARG A 120 6.68 -14.78 -12.77
CA ARG A 120 6.38 -15.75 -11.70
C ARG A 120 6.03 -15.05 -10.40
N GLU A 121 6.81 -14.04 -10.03
CA GLU A 121 6.66 -13.32 -8.77
C GLU A 121 5.41 -12.44 -8.77
N VAL A 122 5.06 -11.80 -9.88
CA VAL A 122 3.78 -11.08 -10.06
C VAL A 122 2.62 -12.01 -9.75
N ALA A 123 2.55 -13.18 -10.40
CA ALA A 123 1.47 -14.13 -10.16
C ALA A 123 1.43 -14.63 -8.71
N ARG A 124 2.59 -14.77 -8.05
CA ARG A 124 2.68 -15.12 -6.62
C ARG A 124 2.14 -14.00 -5.73
N GLN A 125 2.58 -12.76 -5.94
CA GLN A 125 2.17 -11.59 -5.15
C GLN A 125 0.69 -11.26 -5.30
N LEU A 126 0.11 -11.45 -6.50
CA LEU A 126 -1.34 -11.30 -6.71
C LEU A 126 -2.16 -12.22 -5.79
N ARG A 127 -1.70 -13.46 -5.58
CA ARG A 127 -2.35 -14.41 -4.66
C ARG A 127 -2.12 -14.05 -3.19
N LEU A 128 -0.88 -13.75 -2.83
CA LEU A 128 -0.51 -13.48 -1.42
C LEU A 128 -1.14 -12.19 -0.89
N ARG A 129 -1.20 -11.15 -1.73
CA ARG A 129 -1.80 -9.85 -1.38
C ARG A 129 -3.29 -9.76 -1.72
N ASP A 130 -3.82 -10.79 -2.36
CA ASP A 130 -5.17 -10.87 -2.91
C ASP A 130 -5.59 -9.64 -3.74
N ILE A 131 -4.69 -9.21 -4.64
CA ILE A 131 -4.91 -8.07 -5.53
C ILE A 131 -5.91 -8.49 -6.61
N GLY A 132 -6.95 -7.71 -6.82
CA GLY A 132 -7.96 -7.97 -7.84
C GLY A 132 -8.47 -6.70 -8.52
N GLY A 133 -9.16 -6.87 -9.63
CA GLY A 133 -9.56 -5.79 -10.53
C GLY A 133 -8.61 -5.72 -11.74
N ILE A 134 -8.41 -4.51 -12.24
CA ILE A 134 -7.50 -4.23 -13.36
C ILE A 134 -6.07 -4.13 -12.81
N ILE A 135 -5.15 -4.85 -13.44
CA ILE A 135 -3.73 -4.85 -13.11
C ILE A 135 -2.96 -4.58 -14.40
N VAL A 136 -1.97 -3.71 -14.32
CA VAL A 136 -1.07 -3.37 -15.43
C VAL A 136 0.35 -3.69 -15.00
N VAL A 137 1.04 -4.52 -15.77
CA VAL A 137 2.42 -4.91 -15.51
C VAL A 137 3.33 -4.30 -16.58
N ASP A 138 4.26 -3.48 -16.12
CA ASP A 138 5.30 -2.83 -16.92
C ASP A 138 6.58 -3.65 -16.81
N PHE A 139 6.80 -4.52 -17.81
CA PHE A 139 8.01 -5.32 -17.90
C PHE A 139 9.12 -4.50 -18.55
N ILE A 140 10.38 -4.85 -18.25
CA ILE A 140 11.53 -4.18 -18.88
C ILE A 140 11.45 -4.37 -20.40
N ASP A 141 11.69 -3.30 -21.15
CA ASP A 141 11.61 -3.27 -22.61
C ASP A 141 12.41 -4.40 -23.28
N MET A 142 11.78 -5.06 -24.26
CA MET A 142 12.37 -6.13 -25.05
C MET A 142 12.10 -5.90 -26.54
N GLU A 143 13.16 -5.83 -27.34
CA GLU A 143 13.07 -5.63 -28.79
C GLU A 143 12.37 -6.82 -29.47
N SER A 144 12.83 -8.03 -29.15
CA SER A 144 12.31 -9.27 -29.71
C SER A 144 10.87 -9.54 -29.29
N ARG A 145 9.98 -9.67 -30.28
CA ARG A 145 8.59 -10.14 -30.07
C ARG A 145 8.54 -11.53 -29.44
N GLY A 146 9.47 -12.42 -29.82
CA GLY A 146 9.54 -13.76 -29.23
C GLY A 146 9.85 -13.74 -27.73
N ASN A 147 10.62 -12.76 -27.26
CA ASN A 147 10.90 -12.60 -25.83
C ASN A 147 9.69 -12.07 -25.06
N ARG A 148 8.97 -11.10 -25.65
CA ARG A 148 7.67 -10.62 -25.14
C ARG A 148 6.65 -11.76 -25.00
N ASP A 149 6.53 -12.60 -26.03
CA ASP A 149 5.60 -13.74 -26.03
C ASP A 149 5.96 -14.78 -24.96
N LYS A 150 7.26 -15.04 -24.75
CA LYS A 150 7.74 -15.93 -23.67
C LYS A 150 7.35 -15.42 -22.29
N VAL A 151 7.54 -14.13 -22.02
CA VAL A 151 7.20 -13.52 -20.72
C VAL A 151 5.68 -13.58 -20.48
N LEU A 152 4.87 -13.27 -21.50
CA LEU A 152 3.42 -13.39 -21.41
C LEU A 152 2.98 -14.84 -21.15
N GLN A 153 3.60 -15.81 -21.82
CA GLN A 153 3.29 -17.22 -21.62
C GLN A 153 3.68 -17.71 -20.22
N GLU A 154 4.82 -17.27 -19.69
CA GLU A 154 5.24 -17.57 -18.32
C GLU A 154 4.22 -17.02 -17.30
N LEU A 155 3.82 -15.76 -17.48
CA LEU A 155 2.81 -15.12 -16.64
C LEU A 155 1.49 -15.93 -16.67
N ARG A 156 0.99 -16.26 -17.87
CA ARG A 156 -0.24 -17.06 -18.03
C ARG A 156 -0.15 -18.43 -17.35
N THR A 157 1.01 -19.08 -17.44
CA THR A 157 1.26 -20.39 -16.82
C THR A 157 1.14 -20.31 -15.29
N HIS A 158 1.70 -19.26 -14.67
CA HIS A 158 1.63 -19.08 -13.23
C HIS A 158 0.30 -18.49 -12.73
N LEU A 159 -0.41 -17.74 -13.56
CA LEU A 159 -1.79 -17.29 -13.30
C LEU A 159 -2.78 -18.45 -13.37
N GLY A 160 -2.55 -19.47 -14.22
CA GLY A 160 -3.39 -20.66 -14.29
C GLY A 160 -3.43 -21.51 -13.01
N ARG A 161 -2.53 -21.23 -12.06
CA ARG A 161 -2.53 -21.84 -10.71
C ARG A 161 -3.39 -21.06 -9.71
N ASP A 162 -3.89 -19.89 -10.09
CA ASP A 162 -4.77 -19.08 -9.26
C ASP A 162 -6.20 -19.64 -9.27
N ARG A 163 -6.86 -19.58 -8.12
CA ARG A 163 -8.26 -19.99 -7.97
C ARG A 163 -9.21 -18.88 -8.43
N ALA A 164 -8.78 -17.62 -8.31
CA ALA A 164 -9.53 -16.50 -8.85
C ALA A 164 -9.45 -16.52 -10.38
N ARG A 165 -10.54 -16.17 -11.07
CA ARG A 165 -10.51 -16.08 -12.54
C ARG A 165 -9.57 -14.96 -12.97
N THR A 166 -8.59 -15.29 -13.79
CA THR A 166 -7.61 -14.34 -14.34
C THR A 166 -7.67 -14.29 -15.85
N LYS A 167 -7.41 -13.13 -16.44
CA LYS A 167 -7.23 -12.98 -17.89
C LYS A 167 -6.10 -12.00 -18.15
N ALA A 168 -5.02 -12.46 -18.81
CA ALA A 168 -3.93 -11.61 -19.27
C ALA A 168 -4.01 -11.42 -20.80
N PHE A 169 -4.02 -10.17 -21.23
CA PHE A 169 -4.13 -9.79 -22.63
C PHE A 169 -2.76 -9.86 -23.33
N ALA A 170 -2.73 -9.61 -24.65
CA ALA A 170 -1.47 -9.50 -25.36
C ALA A 170 -0.68 -8.28 -24.87
N VAL A 171 0.64 -8.29 -25.09
CA VAL A 171 1.48 -7.11 -24.83
C VAL A 171 0.97 -5.96 -25.68
N SER A 172 0.71 -4.81 -25.05
CA SER A 172 0.22 -3.61 -25.73
C SER A 172 1.31 -2.98 -26.61
N GLU A 173 0.93 -2.01 -27.43
CA GLU A 173 1.89 -1.22 -28.22
C GLU A 173 2.85 -0.43 -27.33
N LEU A 174 2.45 -0.13 -26.09
CA LEU A 174 3.27 0.54 -25.08
C LEU A 174 4.18 -0.43 -24.31
N GLY A 175 4.19 -1.73 -24.64
CA GLY A 175 5.00 -2.73 -23.93
C GLY A 175 4.38 -3.28 -22.63
N LEU A 176 3.18 -2.80 -22.27
CA LEU A 176 2.50 -3.17 -21.04
C LEU A 176 1.71 -4.47 -21.19
N ILE A 177 1.62 -5.26 -20.12
CA ILE A 177 0.68 -6.38 -20.03
C ILE A 177 -0.49 -5.99 -19.13
N GLU A 178 -1.64 -5.83 -19.75
CA GLU A 178 -2.91 -5.60 -19.06
C GLU A 178 -3.53 -6.95 -18.67
N MET A 179 -4.10 -7.01 -17.46
CA MET A 179 -4.82 -8.19 -17.01
C MET A 179 -5.95 -7.85 -16.04
N THR A 180 -6.87 -8.80 -15.91
CA THR A 180 -7.90 -8.76 -14.87
C THR A 180 -7.79 -9.98 -13.96
N ARG A 181 -8.07 -9.77 -12.68
CA ARG A 181 -8.21 -10.83 -11.68
C ARG A 181 -9.49 -10.60 -10.88
N GLN A 182 -10.33 -11.63 -10.76
CA GLN A 182 -11.59 -11.55 -10.03
C GLN A 182 -11.36 -11.13 -8.57
N ARG A 183 -12.10 -10.13 -8.09
CA ARG A 183 -12.13 -9.74 -6.67
C ARG A 183 -13.04 -10.70 -5.90
N VAL A 184 -12.45 -11.57 -5.08
CA VAL A 184 -13.19 -12.51 -4.22
C VAL A 184 -13.45 -11.91 -2.84
N ARG A 185 -12.47 -11.17 -2.30
CA ARG A 185 -12.52 -10.45 -1.03
C ARG A 185 -11.69 -9.16 -1.14
N PRO A 186 -11.77 -8.23 -0.17
CA PRO A 186 -10.87 -7.08 -0.13
C PRO A 186 -9.41 -7.55 -0.09
N SER A 187 -8.51 -6.74 -0.67
CA SER A 187 -7.08 -7.10 -0.67
C SER A 187 -6.53 -7.14 0.75
N LEU A 188 -5.35 -7.76 0.91
CA LEU A 188 -4.66 -7.82 2.21
C LEU A 188 -4.45 -6.41 2.78
N TRP A 189 -4.03 -5.47 1.93
CA TRP A 189 -3.82 -4.07 2.31
C TRP A 189 -5.11 -3.42 2.80
N GLN A 190 -6.20 -3.55 2.05
CA GLN A 190 -7.50 -2.98 2.43
C GLN A 190 -8.08 -3.60 3.70
N SER A 191 -7.79 -4.88 3.95
CA SER A 191 -8.31 -5.60 5.12
C SER A 191 -7.53 -5.29 6.41
N MET A 192 -6.25 -4.95 6.30
CA MET A 192 -5.34 -4.82 7.45
C MET A 192 -4.82 -3.40 7.69
N THR A 193 -5.24 -2.43 6.87
CA THR A 193 -4.83 -1.02 7.01
C THR A 193 -6.04 -0.10 7.02
N ALA A 194 -5.85 1.10 7.56
CA ALA A 194 -6.78 2.21 7.45
C ALA A 194 -6.16 3.31 6.58
N GLU A 195 -7.01 4.17 6.02
CA GLU A 195 -6.55 5.33 5.28
C GLU A 195 -5.68 6.24 6.17
N CYS A 196 -4.62 6.81 5.59
CA CYS A 196 -3.75 7.70 6.34
C CYS A 196 -4.53 8.96 6.77
N PRO A 197 -4.64 9.26 8.07
CA PRO A 197 -5.42 10.39 8.57
C PRO A 197 -4.74 11.74 8.31
N THR A 198 -3.54 11.73 7.70
CA THR A 198 -2.83 12.91 7.25
C THR A 198 -2.98 13.04 5.73
N CYS A 199 -2.30 12.21 4.94
CA CYS A 199 -2.29 12.43 3.49
C CYS A 199 -3.55 11.96 2.75
N HIS A 200 -4.52 11.30 3.42
CA HIS A 200 -5.71 10.73 2.78
C HIS A 200 -5.35 9.86 1.55
N GLY A 201 -4.32 9.03 1.73
CA GLY A 201 -3.81 8.14 0.67
C GLY A 201 -2.90 8.79 -0.38
N THR A 202 -2.72 10.12 -0.40
CA THR A 202 -1.87 10.79 -1.42
C THR A 202 -0.36 10.54 -1.24
N GLY A 203 0.05 10.08 -0.05
CA GLY A 203 1.46 9.88 0.30
C GLY A 203 2.29 11.17 0.40
N ARG A 204 1.64 12.34 0.37
CA ARG A 204 2.28 13.66 0.38
C ARG A 204 1.47 14.63 1.23
N VAL A 205 2.15 15.64 1.77
CA VAL A 205 1.55 16.75 2.53
C VAL A 205 2.18 18.06 2.06
N PHE A 206 1.50 19.19 2.27
CA PHE A 206 2.08 20.48 1.93
C PHE A 206 3.31 20.79 2.79
N ARG A 207 4.32 21.41 2.19
CA ARG A 207 5.52 21.88 2.90
C ARG A 207 5.20 23.13 3.74
N PRO A 208 5.94 23.40 4.83
CA PRO A 208 5.70 24.56 5.69
C PRO A 208 5.55 25.89 4.96
N GLU A 209 6.39 26.17 3.97
CA GLU A 209 6.34 27.39 3.18
C GLU A 209 5.02 27.54 2.40
N VAL A 210 4.43 26.43 1.95
CA VAL A 210 3.14 26.44 1.25
C VAL A 210 2.01 26.69 2.23
N VAL A 211 2.06 26.08 3.41
CA VAL A 211 1.07 26.26 4.49
C VAL A 211 1.05 27.72 4.93
N VAL A 212 2.22 28.35 5.13
CA VAL A 212 2.34 29.78 5.47
C VAL A 212 1.67 30.67 4.42
N ARG A 213 1.88 30.41 3.13
CA ARG A 213 1.26 31.22 2.07
C ARG A 213 -0.25 31.01 1.98
N ARG A 214 -0.77 29.80 2.23
CA ARG A 214 -2.22 29.56 2.33
C ARG A 214 -2.82 30.33 3.50
N MET A 215 -2.18 30.25 4.67
CA MET A 215 -2.54 31.00 5.87
C MET A 215 -2.54 32.51 5.61
N GLU A 216 -1.50 33.06 4.97
CA GLU A 216 -1.41 34.48 4.61
C GLU A 216 -2.63 34.96 3.81
N ARG A 217 -3.02 34.18 2.79
CA ARG A 217 -4.17 34.51 1.94
C ARG A 217 -5.49 34.44 2.72
N SER A 218 -5.66 33.45 3.59
CA SER A 218 -6.84 33.37 4.47
C SER A 218 -6.93 34.53 5.45
N LEU A 219 -5.81 34.93 6.06
CA LEU A 219 -5.75 36.08 6.95
C LEU A 219 -6.02 37.41 6.24
N LYS A 220 -5.52 37.58 5.01
CA LYS A 220 -5.85 38.74 4.16
C LYS A 220 -7.35 38.82 3.86
N ARG A 221 -8.00 37.68 3.59
CA ARG A 221 -9.45 37.64 3.39
C ARG A 221 -10.21 38.00 4.67
N ALA A 222 -9.80 37.47 5.82
CA ALA A 222 -10.40 37.80 7.10
C ALA A 222 -10.28 39.29 7.42
N GLY A 223 -9.11 39.90 7.17
CA GLY A 223 -8.88 41.33 7.35
C GLY A 223 -9.78 42.19 6.46
N ALA A 224 -9.98 41.80 5.20
CA ALA A 224 -10.84 42.53 4.26
C ALA A 224 -12.33 42.53 4.64
N GLU A 225 -12.81 41.50 5.35
CA GLU A 225 -14.19 41.46 5.81
C GLU A 225 -14.45 42.32 7.06
N HIS A 226 -13.39 42.72 7.79
CA HIS A 226 -13.46 43.53 9.00
C HIS A 226 -14.39 42.99 10.11
N LYS A 227 -14.72 41.69 10.08
CA LYS A 227 -15.58 41.02 11.08
C LYS A 227 -14.81 40.61 12.34
N GLU A 228 -13.54 40.25 12.17
CA GLU A 228 -12.67 39.79 13.25
C GLU A 228 -11.62 40.86 13.54
N ARG A 229 -11.29 41.08 14.83
CA ARG A 229 -10.24 42.03 15.24
C ARG A 229 -8.97 41.34 15.73
N GLN A 230 -9.15 40.20 16.41
CA GLN A 230 -8.08 39.41 17.01
C GLN A 230 -8.24 37.94 16.60
N LEU A 231 -7.16 37.36 16.08
CA LEU A 231 -7.12 35.97 15.66
C LEU A 231 -5.92 35.25 16.26
N ALA A 232 -6.16 34.12 16.91
CA ALA A 232 -5.12 33.17 17.25
C ALA A 232 -5.01 32.12 16.14
N VAL A 233 -3.86 32.06 15.49
CA VAL A 233 -3.55 31.08 14.46
C VAL A 233 -2.81 29.91 15.09
N ARG A 234 -3.41 28.73 15.04
CA ARG A 234 -2.75 27.49 15.43
C ARG A 234 -2.02 26.90 14.24
N LEU A 235 -0.81 26.40 14.45
CA LEU A 235 0.06 25.77 13.44
C LEU A 235 0.75 24.52 13.99
N HIS A 236 1.12 23.58 13.12
CA HIS A 236 2.05 22.51 13.54
C HIS A 236 3.41 23.14 13.93
N PRO A 237 4.13 22.60 14.93
CA PRO A 237 5.42 23.15 15.38
C PRO A 237 6.43 23.43 14.26
N ASP A 238 6.55 22.55 13.27
CA ASP A 238 7.46 22.74 12.13
C ASP A 238 7.11 23.98 11.28
N VAL A 239 5.82 24.31 11.15
CA VAL A 239 5.37 25.49 10.42
C VAL A 239 5.62 26.76 11.24
N ALA A 240 5.40 26.69 12.55
CA ALA A 240 5.74 27.77 13.46
C ALA A 240 7.26 28.05 13.49
N LEU A 241 8.07 27.00 13.52
CA LEU A 241 9.54 27.10 13.45
C LEU A 241 9.99 27.74 12.14
N TYR A 242 9.43 27.31 11.00
CA TYR A 242 9.70 27.93 9.70
C TYR A 242 9.41 29.44 9.70
N LEU A 243 8.29 29.88 10.29
CA LEU A 243 7.96 31.30 10.41
C LEU A 243 9.00 32.08 11.22
N VAL A 244 9.47 31.51 12.34
CA VAL A 244 10.45 32.17 13.22
C VAL A 244 11.83 32.25 12.56
N GLU A 245 12.30 31.17 11.94
CA GLU A 245 13.65 31.09 11.38
C GLU A 245 13.77 31.75 10.00
N GLN A 246 12.81 31.49 9.11
CA GLN A 246 12.91 31.88 7.70
C GLN A 246 12.19 33.20 7.42
N GLU A 247 11.17 33.56 8.22
CA GLU A 247 10.33 34.74 7.96
C GLU A 247 9.99 35.57 9.23
N PRO A 248 11.00 36.03 10.00
CA PRO A 248 10.78 36.63 11.33
C PRO A 248 9.91 37.90 11.35
N ASN A 249 9.76 38.58 10.20
CA ASN A 249 8.94 39.78 10.08
C ASN A 249 7.54 39.52 9.51
N PHE A 250 7.22 38.27 9.15
CA PHE A 250 6.00 37.90 8.44
C PHE A 250 4.74 38.35 9.18
N LEU A 251 4.61 38.02 10.48
CA LEU A 251 3.42 38.34 11.26
C LEU A 251 3.20 39.86 11.35
N ARG A 252 4.24 40.62 11.69
CA ARG A 252 4.16 42.09 11.80
C ARG A 252 3.74 42.74 10.49
N GLN A 253 4.27 42.26 9.37
CA GLN A 253 3.88 42.77 8.05
C GLN A 253 2.42 42.45 7.73
N LEU A 254 1.98 41.24 8.08
CA LEU A 254 0.61 40.80 7.83
C LEU A 254 -0.40 41.54 8.71
N GLU A 255 -0.12 41.75 10.00
CA GLU A 255 -0.92 42.58 10.91
C GLU A 255 -1.08 44.00 10.35
N LYS A 256 0.02 44.62 9.89
CA LYS A 256 -0.02 45.96 9.29
C LYS A 256 -0.86 46.01 8.01
N GLN A 257 -0.80 44.98 7.18
CA GLN A 257 -1.56 44.92 5.93
C GLN A 257 -3.06 44.65 6.16
N THR A 258 -3.41 43.88 7.18
CA THR A 258 -4.78 43.39 7.40
C THR A 258 -5.53 44.16 8.48
N GLY A 259 -4.84 44.87 9.36
CA GLY A 259 -5.41 45.50 10.55
C GLY A 259 -5.84 44.52 11.65
N LEU A 260 -5.50 43.23 11.50
CA LEU A 260 -5.75 42.19 12.49
C LEU A 260 -4.63 42.17 13.54
N GLU A 261 -4.97 41.83 14.78
CA GLU A 261 -4.01 41.44 15.81
C GLU A 261 -3.87 39.92 15.81
N LEU A 262 -2.66 39.43 15.57
CA LEU A 262 -2.37 38.01 15.31
C LEU A 262 -1.53 37.41 16.42
N GLU A 263 -2.01 36.30 16.98
CA GLU A 263 -1.23 35.45 17.88
C GLU A 263 -0.96 34.12 17.20
N VAL A 264 0.30 33.70 17.07
CA VAL A 264 0.62 32.35 16.62
C VAL A 264 0.81 31.43 17.81
N ARG A 265 0.20 30.24 17.74
CA ARG A 265 0.40 29.16 18.70
C ARG A 265 0.74 27.87 17.96
N ASP A 266 1.77 27.17 18.40
CA ASP A 266 2.00 25.82 17.93
C ASP A 266 1.08 24.82 18.64
N ASP A 267 0.69 23.76 17.92
CA ASP A 267 -0.13 22.67 18.43
C ASP A 267 0.39 21.35 17.83
N PRO A 268 1.11 20.51 18.61
CA PRO A 268 1.65 19.24 18.15
C PRO A 268 0.60 18.21 17.73
N MET A 269 -0.68 18.41 18.09
CA MET A 269 -1.77 17.53 17.67
C MET A 269 -2.34 17.91 16.30
N MET A 270 -1.98 19.08 15.76
CA MET A 270 -2.40 19.45 14.41
C MET A 270 -1.56 18.77 13.34
N ARG A 271 -2.11 18.70 12.14
CA ARG A 271 -1.40 18.17 10.99
C ARG A 271 -0.47 19.23 10.39
N LEU A 272 0.62 18.76 9.80
CA LEU A 272 1.62 19.64 9.17
C LEU A 272 1.03 20.55 8.08
N ASP A 273 0.03 20.04 7.36
CA ASP A 273 -0.62 20.71 6.22
C ASP A 273 -1.88 21.51 6.59
N GLU A 274 -2.17 21.65 7.89
CA GLU A 274 -3.34 22.34 8.44
C GLU A 274 -2.91 23.59 9.23
N PHE A 275 -3.77 24.60 9.22
CA PHE A 275 -3.73 25.71 10.17
C PHE A 275 -5.15 26.01 10.63
N ARG A 276 -5.31 26.54 11.85
CA ARG A 276 -6.63 26.97 12.35
C ARG A 276 -6.61 28.43 12.77
N MET A 277 -7.67 29.14 12.42
CA MET A 277 -7.89 30.54 12.78
C MET A 277 -8.98 30.62 13.85
N MET A 278 -8.60 31.04 15.05
CA MET A 278 -9.49 31.12 16.21
C MET A 278 -9.81 32.59 16.52
N ALA A 279 -11.07 32.99 16.33
CA ALA A 279 -11.55 34.32 16.67
C ALA A 279 -11.57 34.54 18.18
N LYS A 280 -11.01 35.66 18.64
CA LYS A 280 -11.01 36.06 20.06
C LYS A 280 -12.08 37.12 20.36
N PRO A 281 -12.62 37.15 21.59
CA PRO A 281 -12.26 36.32 22.76
C PRO A 281 -12.99 34.97 22.83
N ALA A 282 -14.01 34.75 21.99
CA ALA A 282 -14.90 33.60 22.08
C ALA A 282 -14.24 32.23 21.78
N GLY A 283 -13.05 32.23 21.16
CA GLY A 283 -12.34 31.00 20.78
C GLY A 283 -13.07 30.21 19.70
N ARG A 284 -13.82 30.90 18.84
CA ARG A 284 -14.59 30.28 17.74
C ARG A 284 -13.65 29.98 16.57
N ASP A 285 -13.70 28.76 16.06
CA ASP A 285 -12.99 28.39 14.83
C ASP A 285 -13.66 29.07 13.63
N VAL A 286 -12.90 29.90 12.92
CA VAL A 286 -13.32 30.64 11.73
C VAL A 286 -12.55 30.23 10.48
N THR A 287 -11.79 29.13 10.55
CA THR A 287 -10.91 28.68 9.46
C THR A 287 -11.66 28.49 8.16
N GLU A 288 -12.76 27.73 8.17
CA GLU A 288 -13.58 27.45 6.99
C GLU A 288 -14.25 28.71 6.39
N LEU A 289 -14.53 29.73 7.22
CA LEU A 289 -15.09 30.99 6.74
C LEU A 289 -14.11 31.74 5.84
N TYR A 290 -12.80 31.58 6.09
CA TYR A 290 -11.75 32.30 5.40
C TYR A 290 -10.82 31.39 4.58
N ALA A 291 -11.13 30.09 4.51
CA ALA A 291 -10.32 29.10 3.79
C ALA A 291 -10.22 29.45 2.30
N VAL A 292 -8.99 29.57 1.81
CA VAL A 292 -8.69 29.60 0.38
C VAL A 292 -8.50 28.17 -0.12
N ALA A 293 -8.98 27.87 -1.33
CA ALA A 293 -8.63 26.65 -2.05
C ALA A 293 -7.10 26.45 -2.06
#